data_AF-A0A158JWA1-F1
#
_entry.id   AF-A0A158JWA1-F1
#
_cell.length_a   1.000
_cell.length_b   1.000
_cell.length_c   1.000
_cell.angle_alpha   90.00
_cell.angle_beta   90.00
_cell.angle_gamma   90.00
#
_symmetry.space_group_name_H-M   'P 1'
#
loop_
_entity.id
_entity.type
_entity.pdbx_description
1 polymer ?
#
loop_
_entity_poly.entity_id
_entity_poly.type
_entity_poly.pdbx_seq_one_letter_code
_entity_poly.pdbx_strand_id
1 'polypeptide(L)'
;MRLSALLIGAAYTHTHGEKVDGQDGAHYQQINFGADYLLSKRTDLYLVTVLQKAGGVNSTEHAAVAAINGATPSSTDKQIVAALGIRQRF
;
A
#
# COMPACT_ATOMS: atom_id res chain seq x y z
N MET A 1 24.16 15.17 19.10
CA MET A 1 23.14 14.13 18.82
C MET A 1 23.19 13.83 17.32
N ARG A 2 23.70 12.64 16.91
CA ARG A 2 23.71 12.20 15.51
C ARG A 2 22.36 11.53 15.23
N LEU A 3 21.53 12.11 14.39
CA LEU A 3 20.33 11.45 13.89
C LEU A 3 20.77 10.28 12.99
N SER A 4 20.11 9.11 13.10
CA SER A 4 20.18 8.12 12.03
C SER A 4 19.75 8.79 10.73
N ALA A 5 20.55 8.66 9.67
CA ALA A 5 20.25 9.27 8.37
C ALA A 5 19.12 8.58 7.61
N LEU A 6 18.68 7.41 8.07
CA LEU A 6 17.63 6.60 7.44
C LEU A 6 16.56 6.24 8.45
N LEU A 7 15.30 6.51 8.09
CA LEU A 7 14.12 6.00 8.77
C LEU A 7 13.38 5.06 7.81
N ILE A 8 12.88 3.95 8.35
CA ILE A 8 12.07 2.99 7.61
C ILE A 8 10.86 2.59 8.44
N GLY A 9 9.77 2.26 7.76
CA GLY A 9 8.55 1.74 8.38
C GLY A 9 7.86 0.77 7.44
N ALA A 10 7.20 -0.23 8.02
CA ALA A 10 6.38 -1.15 7.26
C ALA A 10 5.13 -1.52 8.07
N ALA A 11 4.05 -1.84 7.37
CA ALA A 11 2.82 -2.35 7.95
C ALA A 11 2.22 -3.42 7.03
N TYR A 12 1.54 -4.38 7.64
CA TYR A 12 0.71 -5.36 6.94
C TYR A 12 -0.73 -5.19 7.39
N THR A 13 -1.65 -5.22 6.44
CA THR A 13 -3.09 -5.17 6.69
C THR A 13 -3.75 -6.32 5.95
N HIS A 14 -4.56 -7.07 6.67
CA HIS A 14 -5.46 -8.04 6.08
C HIS A 14 -6.89 -7.55 6.24
N THR A 15 -7.63 -7.51 5.15
CA THR A 15 -9.06 -7.19 5.12
C THR A 15 -9.78 -8.39 4.54
N HIS A 16 -10.87 -8.82 5.16
CA HIS A 16 -11.68 -9.93 4.70
C HIS A 16 -13.15 -9.50 4.71
N GLY A 17 -13.80 -9.61 3.56
CA GLY A 17 -15.22 -9.38 3.41
C GLY A 17 -16.02 -10.64 3.72
N GLU A 18 -17.26 -10.47 4.16
CA GLU A 18 -18.18 -11.59 4.35
C GLU A 18 -18.48 -12.34 3.04
N LYS A 19 -18.97 -13.57 3.17
CA LYS A 19 -19.34 -14.41 2.02
C LYS A 19 -20.35 -13.73 1.10
N VAL A 20 -20.21 -13.97 -0.20
CA VAL A 20 -21.13 -13.49 -1.24
C VAL A 20 -21.72 -14.70 -1.95
N ASP A 21 -23.03 -14.89 -1.86
CA ASP A 21 -23.74 -16.05 -2.42
C ASP A 21 -23.08 -17.42 -2.12
N GLY A 22 -22.65 -17.60 -0.86
CA GLY A 22 -21.97 -18.82 -0.41
C GLY A 22 -20.50 -18.95 -0.83
N GLN A 23 -19.98 -18.07 -1.69
CA GLN A 23 -18.58 -17.98 -2.07
C GLN A 23 -17.75 -17.21 -1.04
N ASP A 24 -16.44 -17.42 -1.06
CA ASP A 24 -15.49 -16.65 -0.24
C ASP A 24 -15.52 -15.17 -0.62
N GLY A 25 -15.71 -14.30 0.38
CA GLY A 25 -15.80 -12.86 0.17
C GLY A 25 -14.46 -12.26 -0.27
N ALA A 26 -14.53 -11.06 -0.84
CA ALA A 26 -13.35 -10.34 -1.26
C ALA A 26 -12.40 -10.13 -0.07
N HIS A 27 -11.16 -10.55 -0.24
CA HIS A 27 -10.13 -10.37 0.78
C HIS A 27 -8.88 -9.75 0.17
N TYR A 28 -8.17 -8.99 0.99
CA TYR A 28 -7.03 -8.18 0.58
C TYR A 28 -5.87 -8.40 1.54
N GLN A 29 -4.70 -8.60 0.98
CA GLN A 29 -3.42 -8.63 1.69
C GLN A 29 -2.62 -7.42 1.22
N GLN A 30 -2.42 -6.44 2.10
CA GLN A 30 -1.73 -5.21 1.78
C GLN A 30 -0.46 -5.04 2.62
N ILE A 31 0.64 -4.71 1.95
CA ILE A 31 1.89 -4.28 2.58
C ILE A 31 2.08 -2.80 2.27
N ASN A 32 2.26 -2.00 3.31
CA ASN A 32 2.68 -0.61 3.21
C ASN A 32 4.15 -0.53 3.64
N PHE A 33 4.97 0.16 2.87
CA PHE A 33 6.39 0.38 3.17
C PHE A 33 6.72 1.86 2.99
N GLY A 34 7.56 2.40 3.86
CA GLY A 34 8.03 3.77 3.81
C GLY A 34 9.52 3.84 4.15
N ALA A 35 10.23 4.73 3.48
CA ALA A 35 11.61 5.07 3.77
C ALA A 35 11.83 6.58 3.61
N ASP A 36 12.53 7.18 4.57
CA ASP A 36 12.99 8.57 4.51
C ASP A 36 14.50 8.59 4.72
N TYR A 37 15.24 9.16 3.76
CA TYR A 37 16.67 9.40 3.85
C TYR A 37 16.95 10.89 4.08
N LEU A 38 17.45 11.22 5.27
CA LEU A 38 17.74 12.58 5.71
C LEU A 38 19.06 13.07 5.09
N LEU A 39 18.96 13.91 4.06
CA LEU A 39 20.11 14.59 3.45
C LEU A 39 20.65 15.71 4.36
N SER A 40 19.76 16.37 5.10
CA SER A 40 20.10 17.44 6.06
C SER A 40 19.03 17.54 7.16
N LYS A 41 19.18 18.49 8.10
CA LYS A 41 18.12 18.81 9.08
C LYS A 41 16.82 19.30 8.42
N ARG A 42 16.89 19.77 7.17
CA ARG A 42 15.79 20.41 6.44
C ARG A 42 15.40 19.67 5.17
N THR A 43 16.16 18.67 4.73
CA THR A 43 15.97 18.03 3.43
C THR A 43 15.99 16.52 3.58
N ASP A 44 15.00 15.85 3.00
CA ASP A 44 14.94 14.40 2.92
C ASP A 44 14.46 13.91 1.54
N LEU A 45 14.90 12.72 1.16
CA LEU A 45 14.33 11.93 0.07
C LEU A 45 13.40 10.89 0.68
N TYR A 46 12.20 10.72 0.14
CA TYR A 46 11.25 9.75 0.65
C TYR A 46 10.71 8.83 -0.44
N LEU A 47 10.41 7.60 -0.03
CA LEU A 47 9.72 6.57 -0.82
C LEU A 47 8.58 6.01 0.04
N VAL A 48 7.37 5.98 -0.51
CA VAL A 48 6.23 5.24 0.06
C VAL A 48 5.75 4.25 -0.98
N THR A 49 5.43 3.03 -0.58
CA THR A 49 4.97 1.97 -1.47
C THR A 49 3.83 1.19 -0.82
N VAL A 50 2.80 0.90 -1.61
CA VAL A 50 1.68 0.04 -1.24
C VAL A 50 1.64 -1.11 -2.22
N LEU A 51 1.70 -2.34 -1.72
CA LEU A 51 1.52 -3.56 -2.50
C LEU A 51 0.25 -4.23 -2.00
N GLN A 52 -0.65 -4.58 -2.91
CA GLN A 52 -1.88 -5.25 -2.55
C GLN A 52 -2.10 -6.48 -3.42
N LYS A 53 -2.49 -7.59 -2.79
CA LYS A 53 -3.03 -8.77 -3.44
C LYS A 53 -4.48 -8.98 -3.01
N ALA A 54 -5.39 -9.12 -3.96
CA ALA A 54 -6.78 -9.44 -3.75
C ALA A 54 -7.05 -10.95 -3.95
N GLY A 55 -8.17 -11.43 -3.43
CA GLY A 55 -8.70 -12.77 -3.66
C GLY A 55 -10.17 -12.85 -3.28
N GLY A 56 -10.79 -14.00 -3.55
CA GLY A 56 -12.24 -14.19 -3.37
C GLY A 56 -13.06 -13.46 -4.44
N VAL A 57 -14.36 -13.29 -4.16
CA VAL A 57 -15.30 -12.60 -5.06
C VAL A 57 -15.84 -11.31 -4.44
N ASN A 58 -16.08 -10.30 -5.26
CA ASN A 58 -16.66 -9.04 -4.83
C ASN A 58 -18.19 -9.13 -4.74
N SER A 59 -18.83 -8.04 -4.30
CA SER A 59 -20.30 -7.96 -4.14
C SER A 59 -21.09 -8.04 -5.45
N THR A 60 -20.42 -8.10 -6.59
CA THR A 60 -21.02 -8.33 -7.92
C THR A 60 -20.69 -9.71 -8.47
N GLU A 61 -20.25 -10.63 -7.61
CA GLU A 61 -19.91 -12.03 -7.92
C GLU A 61 -18.74 -12.20 -8.89
N HIS A 62 -17.98 -11.13 -9.17
CA HIS A 62 -16.76 -11.21 -9.97
C HIS A 62 -15.53 -11.42 -9.08
N ALA A 63 -14.45 -11.97 -9.66
CA ALA A 63 -13.17 -12.06 -8.97
C ALA A 63 -12.74 -10.68 -8.43
N ALA A 64 -12.36 -10.64 -7.15
CA ALA A 64 -11.88 -9.41 -6.54
C ALA A 64 -10.56 -8.98 -7.20
N VAL A 65 -10.47 -7.71 -7.57
CA VAL A 65 -9.25 -7.09 -8.10
C VAL A 65 -8.58 -6.24 -7.03
N ALA A 66 -7.27 -6.07 -7.14
CA ALA A 66 -6.55 -5.15 -6.26
C ALA A 66 -6.94 -3.70 -6.57
N ALA A 67 -7.34 -2.98 -5.53
CA ALA A 67 -7.84 -1.61 -5.59
C ALA A 67 -7.26 -0.81 -4.41
N ILE A 68 -6.06 -0.25 -4.63
CA ILE A 68 -5.39 0.64 -3.68
C ILE A 68 -6.04 2.02 -3.73
N ASN A 69 -6.46 2.53 -2.57
CA ASN A 69 -7.07 3.86 -2.45
C ASN A 69 -6.19 4.95 -3.08
N GLY A 70 -6.81 5.83 -3.87
CA GLY A 70 -6.10 6.93 -4.55
C GLY A 70 -5.46 6.55 -5.89
N ALA A 71 -5.62 5.30 -6.36
CA ALA A 71 -5.21 4.86 -7.69
C ALA A 71 -6.39 4.21 -8.44
N THR A 72 -6.33 4.21 -9.77
CA THR A 72 -7.26 3.42 -10.60
C THR A 72 -7.10 1.93 -10.25
N PRO A 73 -8.19 1.16 -10.04
CA PRO A 73 -8.09 -0.27 -9.74
C PRO A 73 -7.32 -1.05 -10.82
N SER A 74 -6.63 -2.10 -10.40
CA SER A 74 -5.97 -3.04 -11.32
C SER A 74 -6.99 -3.84 -12.11
N SER A 75 -6.59 -4.34 -13.28
CA SER A 75 -7.35 -5.37 -14.02
C SER A 75 -7.09 -6.79 -13.50
N THR A 76 -6.24 -6.95 -12.48
CA THR A 76 -5.82 -8.24 -11.92
C THR A 76 -5.89 -8.25 -10.38
N ASP A 77 -5.56 -9.40 -9.79
CA ASP A 77 -5.49 -9.60 -8.35
C ASP A 77 -4.32 -8.86 -7.67
N LYS A 78 -3.45 -8.15 -8.41
CA LYS A 78 -2.25 -7.50 -7.87
C LYS A 78 -2.17 -6.05 -8.29
N GLN A 79 -1.74 -5.20 -7.35
CA GLN A 79 -1.45 -3.80 -7.61
C GLN A 79 -0.27 -3.31 -6.78
N ILE A 80 0.55 -2.45 -7.37
CA ILE A 80 1.61 -1.72 -6.68
C ILE A 80 1.41 -0.24 -6.97
N VAL A 81 1.45 0.58 -5.93
CA VAL A 81 1.45 2.05 -6.02
C VAL A 81 2.64 2.57 -5.24
N ALA A 82 3.41 3.49 -5.82
CA ALA A 82 4.57 4.08 -5.17
C ALA A 82 4.62 5.59 -5.39
N ALA A 83 5.14 6.31 -4.39
CA ALA A 83 5.43 7.72 -4.45
C ALA A 83 6.88 7.96 -4.01
N LEU A 84 7.65 8.63 -4.86
CA LEU A 84 9.02 9.05 -4.58
C LEU A 84 9.06 10.59 -4.60
N GLY A 85 9.74 11.20 -3.65
CA GLY A 85 9.89 12.65 -3.65
C GLY A 85 11.04 13.18 -2.80
N ILE A 86 11.19 14.50 -2.83
CA ILE A 86 12.08 15.27 -1.98
C ILE A 86 11.23 16.21 -1.12
N ARG A 87 11.55 16.34 0.17
CA ARG A 87 10.88 17.26 1.09
C ARG A 87 11.89 18.27 1.61
N GLN A 88 11.51 19.55 1.56
CA GLN A 88 12.27 20.66 2.12
C GLN A 88 11.46 21.32 3.25
N ARG A 89 12.05 21.49 4.43
CA ARG A 89 11.48 22.18 5.60
C ARG A 89 12.14 23.55 5.76
N PHE A 90 11.35 24.58 6.03
CA PHE A 90 11.81 25.98 6.12
C PHE A 90 11.99 26.44 7.57
#